data_AF-A0AAE3JDI2-F1
#
_entry.id   AF-A0AAE3JDI2-F1
#
_cell.length_a   1.000
_cell.length_b   1.000
_cell.length_c   1.000
_cell.angle_alpha   90.00
_cell.angle_beta   90.00
_cell.angle_gamma   90.00
#
_symmetry.space_group_name_H-M   'P 1'
#
loop_
_entity.id
_entity.type
_entity.pdbx_description
1 polymer ?
#
loop_
_entity_poly.entity_id
_entity_poly.type
_entity_poly.pdbx_seq_one_letter_code
_entity_poly.pdbx_strand_id
1 'polypeptide(L)'
;MFATQRGYGEWKDGWEFPGGKIETGETPEAALKREIQEELDTEISVKERIDTIEYDYPNFHLSMDCFWCEIVSGKLELKEHEAARWLTKESLDSVDWLSADKALIEKIRLML
;
A
#
# COMPACT_ATOMS: atom_id res chain seq x y z
N MET A 1 -4.99 2.59 -9.34
CA MET A 1 -4.27 2.32 -8.08
C MET A 1 -5.19 2.59 -6.90
N PHE A 2 -5.27 1.70 -5.94
CA PHE A 2 -6.08 1.90 -4.74
C PHE A 2 -5.19 2.40 -3.61
N ALA A 3 -5.60 3.49 -2.98
CA ALA A 3 -4.87 4.15 -1.90
C ALA A 3 -5.79 4.32 -0.69
N THR A 4 -5.22 4.24 0.50
CA THR A 4 -5.91 4.42 1.77
C THR A 4 -5.33 5.61 2.53
N GLN A 5 -6.12 6.20 3.41
CA GLN A 5 -5.70 7.29 4.29
C GLN A 5 -5.66 6.80 5.73
N ARG A 6 -4.52 7.01 6.38
CA ARG A 6 -4.29 6.57 7.76
C ARG A 6 -5.23 7.28 8.74
N GLY A 7 -5.93 6.51 9.55
CA GLY A 7 -6.87 7.06 10.55
C GLY A 7 -6.24 7.49 11.87
N TYR A 8 -5.04 7.00 12.18
CA TYR A 8 -4.41 7.20 13.48
C TYR A 8 -2.87 7.07 13.42
N GLY A 9 -2.21 7.37 14.55
CA GLY A 9 -0.77 7.29 14.71
C GLY A 9 -0.04 8.57 14.28
N GLU A 10 1.29 8.50 14.26
CA GLU A 10 2.18 9.62 13.89
C GLU A 10 1.92 10.13 12.46
N TRP A 11 1.42 9.25 11.59
CA TRP A 11 1.20 9.49 10.17
C TRP A 11 -0.29 9.66 9.81
N LYS A 12 -1.14 9.98 10.80
CA LYS A 12 -2.57 10.26 10.56
C LYS A 12 -2.75 11.28 9.43
N ASP A 13 -3.82 11.10 8.65
CA ASP A 13 -4.18 11.88 7.46
C ASP A 13 -3.26 11.69 6.24
N GLY A 14 -2.13 11.00 6.39
CA GLY A 14 -1.25 10.61 5.29
C GLY A 14 -1.86 9.52 4.41
N TRP A 15 -1.61 9.59 3.10
CA TRP A 15 -2.05 8.58 2.13
C TRP A 15 -0.94 7.58 1.82
N GLU A 16 -1.31 6.31 1.74
CA GLU A 16 -0.40 5.19 1.46
C GLU A 16 -1.08 4.11 0.63
N PHE A 17 -0.28 3.18 0.12
CA PHE A 17 -0.81 1.91 -0.40
C PHE A 17 -1.10 0.95 0.76
N PRO A 18 -2.23 0.21 0.72
CA PRO A 18 -2.60 -0.71 1.79
C PRO A 18 -1.64 -1.91 1.84
N GLY A 19 -1.46 -2.45 3.05
CA GLY A 19 -0.49 -3.49 3.34
C GLY A 19 0.18 -3.27 4.69
N GLY A 20 1.03 -4.20 5.10
CA GLY A 20 1.59 -4.16 6.45
C GLY A 20 2.86 -4.98 6.61
N LYS A 21 3.15 -5.34 7.86
CA LYS A 21 4.42 -5.97 8.21
C LYS A 21 4.39 -7.45 7.89
N ILE A 22 5.53 -7.96 7.44
CA ILE A 22 5.74 -9.39 7.28
C ILE A 22 5.95 -10.01 8.66
N GLU A 23 5.13 -11.01 9.01
CA GLU A 23 5.31 -11.77 10.24
C GLU A 23 6.34 -12.90 10.08
N THR A 24 6.79 -13.44 11.21
CA THR A 24 7.80 -14.51 11.20
C THR A 24 7.28 -15.76 10.48
N GLY A 25 7.96 -16.13 9.40
CA GLY A 25 7.62 -17.32 8.60
C GLY A 25 6.71 -17.04 7.40
N GLU A 26 6.27 -15.79 7.21
CA GLU A 26 5.51 -15.39 6.02
C GLU A 26 6.44 -15.09 4.84
N THR A 27 5.95 -15.35 3.62
CA THR A 27 6.50 -14.71 2.42
C THR A 27 5.89 -13.31 2.26
N PRO A 28 6.53 -12.38 1.54
CA PRO A 28 5.95 -11.06 1.28
C PRO A 28 4.54 -11.13 0.68
N GLU A 29 4.29 -12.07 -0.23
CA GLU A 29 2.98 -12.25 -0.86
C GLU A 29 1.93 -12.81 0.09
N ALA A 30 2.33 -13.69 1.02
CA ALA A 30 1.43 -14.22 2.04
C ALA A 30 1.04 -13.13 3.05
N ALA A 31 2.02 -12.35 3.51
CA ALA A 31 1.79 -11.20 4.37
C ALA A 31 0.85 -10.20 3.70
N LEU A 32 1.11 -9.81 2.45
CA LEU A 32 0.26 -8.85 1.73
C LEU A 32 -1.19 -9.35 1.58
N LYS A 33 -1.41 -10.64 1.31
CA LYS A 33 -2.78 -11.20 1.27
C LYS A 33 -3.49 -11.11 2.61
N ARG A 34 -2.79 -11.45 3.70
CA ARG A 34 -3.34 -11.38 5.07
C ARG A 34 -3.70 -9.94 5.42
N GLU A 35 -2.76 -9.02 5.24
CA GLU A 35 -2.94 -7.60 5.56
C GLU A 35 -4.12 -7.00 4.79
N ILE A 36 -4.23 -7.25 3.48
CA ILE A 36 -5.37 -6.74 2.68
C ILE A 36 -6.70 -7.36 3.13
N GLN A 37 -6.71 -8.63 3.55
CA GLN A 37 -7.91 -9.24 4.11
C GLN A 37 -8.29 -8.63 5.46
N GLU A 38 -7.33 -8.32 6.32
CA GLU A 38 -7.54 -7.72 7.64
C GLU A 38 -8.00 -6.26 7.55
N GLU A 39 -7.33 -5.46 6.73
CA GLU A 39 -7.58 -4.02 6.61
C GLU A 39 -8.81 -3.69 5.75
N LEU A 40 -9.10 -4.52 4.73
CA LEU A 40 -10.03 -4.20 3.64
C LEU A 40 -11.09 -5.28 3.36
N ASP A 41 -11.12 -6.38 4.11
CA ASP A 41 -12.06 -7.50 3.94
C ASP A 41 -12.16 -7.96 2.48
N THR A 42 -10.99 -8.11 1.85
CA THR A 42 -10.84 -8.35 0.41
C THR A 42 -9.76 -9.38 0.16
N GLU A 43 -10.08 -10.35 -0.69
CA GLU A 43 -9.12 -11.33 -1.17
C GLU A 43 -8.46 -10.83 -2.45
N ILE A 44 -7.12 -10.92 -2.49
CA ILE A 44 -6.32 -10.53 -3.65
C ILE A 44 -5.45 -11.66 -4.18
N SER A 45 -5.14 -11.60 -5.46
CA SER A 45 -4.04 -12.34 -6.06
C SER A 45 -2.85 -11.41 -6.25
N VAL A 46 -1.72 -11.78 -5.65
CA VAL A 46 -0.44 -11.07 -5.79
C VAL A 46 0.21 -11.51 -7.11
N LYS A 47 0.67 -10.54 -7.89
CA LYS A 47 1.25 -10.73 -9.23
C LYS A 47 2.73 -10.37 -9.21
N GLU A 48 3.21 -9.67 -10.24
CA GLU A 48 4.60 -9.28 -10.37
C GLU A 48 4.98 -8.25 -9.31
N ARG A 49 6.20 -8.40 -8.77
CA ARG A 49 6.82 -7.39 -7.93
C ARG A 49 7.15 -6.16 -8.78
N ILE A 50 6.73 -4.99 -8.32
CA ILE A 50 7.00 -3.69 -8.92
C ILE A 50 8.44 -3.28 -8.58
N ASP A 51 8.74 -3.19 -7.29
CA ASP A 51 10.06 -2.84 -6.77
C ASP A 51 10.14 -3.12 -5.25
N THR A 52 11.33 -2.95 -4.68
CA THR A 52 11.53 -2.78 -3.23
C THR A 52 11.86 -1.31 -2.97
N ILE A 53 11.05 -0.65 -2.15
CA ILE A 53 11.31 0.72 -1.70
C ILE A 53 12.10 0.68 -0.41
N GLU A 54 13.29 1.27 -0.43
CA GLU A 54 14.12 1.50 0.75
C GLU A 54 14.02 2.99 1.13
N TYR A 55 13.67 3.27 2.39
CA TYR A 55 13.48 4.64 2.87
C TYR A 55 13.93 4.80 4.33
N ASP A 56 14.82 5.75 4.58
CA ASP A 56 15.28 6.11 5.93
C ASP A 56 14.33 7.12 6.59
N TYR A 57 13.61 6.66 7.62
CA TYR A 57 12.98 7.56 8.59
C TYR A 57 13.97 7.87 9.71
N PRO A 58 13.80 8.98 10.46
CA PRO A 58 14.73 9.37 11.52
C PRO A 58 14.99 8.27 12.56
N ASN A 59 14.00 7.41 12.82
CA ASN A 59 14.04 6.40 13.88
C ASN A 59 14.20 4.96 13.37
N PHE A 60 14.00 4.71 12.07
CA PHE A 60 14.05 3.36 11.51
C PHE A 60 14.26 3.38 9.99
N HIS A 61 14.71 2.25 9.46
CA HIS A 61 14.79 2.03 8.02
C HIS A 61 13.59 1.20 7.57
N LEU A 62 12.88 1.66 6.55
CA LEU A 62 11.79 0.95 5.90
C LEU A 62 12.33 0.24 4.65
N SER A 63 12.07 -1.07 4.56
CA SER A 63 12.19 -1.86 3.33
C SER A 63 10.80 -2.40 2.98
N MET A 64 10.27 -2.04 1.81
CA MET A 64 8.89 -2.29 1.43
C MET A 64 8.83 -2.93 0.04
N ASP A 65 8.56 -4.24 -0.02
CA ASP A 65 8.29 -4.93 -1.28
C ASP A 65 6.90 -4.58 -1.80
N CYS A 66 6.84 -4.05 -3.01
CA CYS A 66 5.63 -3.54 -3.64
C CYS A 66 5.22 -4.45 -4.81
N PHE A 67 3.94 -4.83 -4.90
CA PHE A 67 3.46 -5.78 -5.89
C PHE A 67 2.24 -5.27 -6.65
N TRP A 68 2.11 -5.67 -7.91
CA TRP A 68 0.82 -5.61 -8.59
C TRP A 68 -0.12 -6.64 -7.99
N CYS A 69 -1.38 -6.26 -7.83
CA CYS A 69 -2.41 -7.12 -7.25
C CYS A 69 -3.72 -7.00 -8.03
N GLU A 70 -4.48 -8.09 -8.06
CA GLU A 70 -5.85 -8.10 -8.58
C GLU A 70 -6.81 -8.56 -7.48
N ILE A 71 -7.98 -7.92 -7.42
CA ILE A 71 -9.06 -8.34 -6.53
C ILE A 71 -9.64 -9.64 -7.04
N VAL A 72 -9.67 -10.64 -6.17
CA VAL A 72 -10.33 -11.94 -6.43
C VAL A 72 -11.76 -11.89 -5.93
N SER A 73 -11.97 -11.40 -4.70
CA SER A 73 -13.29 -11.26 -4.09
C SER A 73 -13.28 -10.14 -3.03
N GLY A 74 -14.46 -9.62 -2.67
CA GLY A 74 -14.61 -8.50 -1.73
C GLY A 74 -14.89 -7.15 -2.39
N LYS A 75 -14.96 -6.10 -1.57
CA LYS A 75 -15.35 -4.73 -2.00
C LYS A 75 -14.48 -3.63 -1.43
N LEU A 76 -13.33 -3.96 -0.84
CA LEU A 76 -12.41 -3.02 -0.19
C LEU A 76 -13.09 -2.24 0.95
N GLU A 77 -13.73 -2.96 1.88
CA GLU A 77 -14.39 -2.37 3.03
C GLU A 77 -13.36 -1.95 4.10
N LEU A 78 -13.24 -0.64 4.34
CA LEU A 78 -12.27 -0.10 5.29
C LEU A 78 -12.59 -0.54 6.73
N LYS A 79 -11.65 -1.26 7.36
CA LYS A 79 -11.75 -1.62 8.79
C LYS A 79 -10.93 -0.69 9.69
N GLU A 80 -9.75 -0.27 9.23
CA GLU A 80 -8.80 0.55 10.02
C GLU A 80 -8.59 1.97 9.48
N HIS A 81 -8.81 2.15 8.17
CA HIS A 81 -8.53 3.39 7.46
C HIS A 81 -9.72 4.36 7.49
N GLU A 82 -9.43 5.67 7.54
CA GLU A 82 -10.47 6.72 7.60
C GLU A 82 -11.06 7.03 6.22
N ALA A 83 -10.28 6.85 5.16
CA ALA A 83 -10.73 7.04 3.77
C ALA A 83 -9.95 6.16 2.80
N ALA A 84 -10.48 6.01 1.59
CA ALA A 84 -9.77 5.37 0.47
C ALA A 84 -10.24 5.92 -0.87
N ARG A 85 -9.37 5.79 -1.89
CA ARG A 85 -9.63 6.26 -3.25
C ARG A 85 -9.02 5.34 -4.30
N TRP A 86 -9.76 5.17 -5.39
CA TRP A 86 -9.20 4.72 -6.65
C TRP A 86 -8.62 5.91 -7.41
N LEU A 87 -7.33 5.83 -7.71
CA LEU A 87 -6.57 6.85 -8.41
C LEU A 87 -6.16 6.35 -9.79
N THR A 88 -6.36 7.19 -10.82
CA THR A 88 -5.81 6.99 -12.16
C THR A 88 -4.40 7.57 -12.22
N LYS A 89 -3.69 7.37 -13.35
CA LYS A 89 -2.36 7.97 -13.56
C LYS A 89 -2.38 9.48 -13.39
N GLU A 90 -3.45 10.13 -13.87
CA GLU A 90 -3.65 11.57 -13.85
C GLU A 90 -4.04 12.10 -12.47
N SER A 91 -4.67 11.28 -11.62
CA SER A 91 -5.10 11.70 -10.28
C SER A 91 -4.14 11.29 -9.17
N LEU A 92 -2.95 10.77 -9.51
CA LEU A 92 -1.95 10.37 -8.52
C LEU A 92 -1.57 11.52 -7.57
N ASP A 93 -1.42 12.75 -8.07
CA ASP A 93 -1.06 13.89 -7.22
C ASP A 93 -2.23 14.50 -6.43
N SER A 94 -3.43 13.89 -6.50
CA SER A 94 -4.62 14.44 -5.85
C SER A 94 -4.74 14.11 -4.35
N VAL A 95 -3.75 13.43 -3.79
CA VAL A 95 -3.70 13.03 -2.38
C VAL A 95 -2.31 13.28 -1.79
N ASP A 96 -2.26 13.53 -0.49
CA ASP A 96 -1.03 13.81 0.26
C ASP A 96 -0.33 12.51 0.66
N TRP A 97 0.39 11.93 -0.30
CA TRP A 97 1.16 10.70 -0.09
C TRP A 97 2.25 10.84 0.97
N LEU A 98 2.46 9.76 1.73
CA LEU A 98 3.64 9.58 2.56
C LEU A 98 4.91 9.51 1.71
N SER A 99 6.05 9.83 2.33
CA SER A 99 7.32 10.00 1.61
C SER A 99 7.82 8.73 0.94
N ALA A 100 7.65 7.56 1.58
CA ALA A 100 8.01 6.28 0.98
C ALA A 100 7.13 5.95 -0.23
N ASP A 101 5.82 6.15 -0.14
CA ASP A 101 4.85 5.90 -1.20
C ASP A 101 5.06 6.81 -2.42
N LYS A 102 5.47 8.07 -2.19
CA LYS A 102 5.90 8.97 -3.28
C LYS A 102 7.02 8.35 -4.12
N ALA A 103 7.98 7.68 -3.49
CA ALA A 103 9.08 7.03 -4.22
C ALA A 103 8.58 5.89 -5.12
N LEU A 104 7.56 5.13 -4.69
CA LEU A 104 6.93 4.12 -5.52
C LEU A 104 6.16 4.74 -6.69
N ILE A 105 5.44 5.83 -6.46
CA ILE A 105 4.64 6.52 -7.49
C ILE A 105 5.52 7.02 -8.63
N GLU A 106 6.68 7.61 -8.31
CA GLU A 106 7.63 8.05 -9.34
C GLU A 106 8.12 6.88 -10.20
N LYS A 107 8.29 5.69 -9.61
CA LYS A 107 8.65 4.48 -10.37
C LYS A 107 7.49 4.00 -11.24
N ILE A 108 6.27 3.94 -10.70
CA ILE A 108 5.07 3.54 -11.46
C ILE A 108 4.84 4.47 -12.66
N ARG A 109 5.09 5.78 -12.51
CA ARG A 109 4.99 6.76 -13.60
C ARG A 109 5.90 6.47 -14.79
N LEU A 110 7.05 5.86 -14.56
CA LEU A 110 7.99 5.49 -15.62
C LEU A 110 7.62 4.17 -16.31
N MET A 111 6.78 3.35 -15.68
CA MET A 111 6.31 2.06 -16.22
C MET A 111 5.03 2.20 -17.04
N LEU A 112 4.21 3.21 -16.75
CA LEU A 112 2.95 3.54 -17.44
C LEU A 112 3.15 4.60 -18.52
#